data_AF-A0A933XR77-F1
#
_entry.id   AF-A0A933XR77-F1
#
_cell.length_a   1.000
_cell.length_b   1.000
_cell.length_c   1.000
_cell.angle_alpha   90.00
_cell.angle_beta   90.00
_cell.angle_gamma   90.00
#
_symmetry.space_group_name_H-M   'P 1'
#
loop_
_entity.id
_entity.type
_entity.pdbx_description
1 polymer ?
#
loop_
_entity_poly.entity_id
_entity_poly.type
_entity_poly.pdbx_seq_one_letter_code
_entity_poly.pdbx_strand_id
1 'polypeptide(L)'
;MKSNPTKPTKTFTELFDVILNGDKEESRKAARGVGKLLHDSKNSGQYHEIKSIIENAPNEYVNIIEDWRMENFVVAVSVLYFLHGREKQPDFLFPWLLYLLKNQNGNIRNAARRMMENELGPLTVHIRCPDYEQSESKSEKSNHILLSLYVSLNELLGDLWEPKYKRYKYVDSLPTSSYKTIQLILFSMHESCGEIYMEQLKSKLRG
;
A
#
# COMPACT_ATOMS: atom_id res chain seq x y z
N MET A 1 36.89 26.84 -12.81
CA MET A 1 35.66 26.02 -12.74
C MET A 1 34.68 26.75 -11.83
N LYS A 2 33.50 27.13 -12.34
CA LYS A 2 32.45 27.71 -11.50
C LYS A 2 31.79 26.55 -10.74
N SER A 3 31.92 26.53 -9.42
CA SER A 3 31.12 25.66 -8.57
C SER A 3 29.67 26.09 -8.72
N ASN A 4 28.84 25.24 -9.32
CA ASN A 4 27.41 25.41 -9.21
C ASN A 4 27.06 25.28 -7.72
N PRO A 5 26.32 26.23 -7.12
CA PRO A 5 25.87 26.08 -5.75
C PRO A 5 25.00 24.82 -5.68
N THR A 6 25.44 23.84 -4.89
CA THR A 6 24.66 22.67 -4.54
C THR A 6 23.38 23.18 -3.89
N LYS A 7 22.23 23.07 -4.58
CA LYS A 7 20.94 23.31 -3.95
C LYS A 7 20.87 22.44 -2.69
N PRO A 8 20.42 22.97 -1.54
CA PRO A 8 20.25 22.16 -0.34
C PRO A 8 19.41 20.94 -0.69
N THR A 9 19.93 19.75 -0.38
CA THR A 9 19.21 18.48 -0.60
C THR A 9 17.98 18.51 0.29
N LYS A 10 16.79 18.56 -0.31
CA LYS A 10 15.54 18.50 0.47
C LYS A 10 15.46 17.17 1.23
N THR A 11 15.01 17.19 2.48
CA THR A 11 14.75 15.96 3.26
C THR A 11 13.37 15.38 2.94
N PHE A 12 13.07 14.16 3.39
CA PHE A 12 11.72 13.61 3.21
C PHE A 12 10.71 14.39 4.05
N THR A 13 11.08 14.74 5.28
CA THR A 13 10.25 15.58 6.17
C THR A 13 9.92 16.93 5.52
N GLU A 14 10.89 17.60 4.89
CA GLU A 14 10.65 18.86 4.19
C GLU A 14 9.72 18.69 2.98
N LEU A 15 9.82 17.58 2.23
CA LEU A 15 8.89 17.31 1.15
C LEU A 15 7.48 17.07 1.68
N PHE A 16 7.33 16.30 2.76
CA PHE A 16 6.02 16.03 3.37
C PHE A 16 5.39 17.27 4.00
N ASP A 17 6.19 18.16 4.60
CA ASP A 17 5.72 19.46 5.07
C ASP A 17 5.15 20.30 3.91
N VAL A 18 5.85 20.37 2.77
CA VAL A 18 5.33 21.06 1.57
C VAL A 18 4.09 20.36 1.01
N ILE A 19 4.00 19.03 1.08
CA ILE A 19 2.79 18.30 0.67
C ILE A 19 1.60 18.71 1.52
N LEU A 20 1.79 18.81 2.83
CA LEU A 20 0.74 19.07 3.83
C LEU A 20 0.33 20.55 3.90
N ASN A 21 1.27 21.48 3.72
CA ASN A 21 1.06 22.90 4.00
C ASN A 21 1.17 23.79 2.76
N GLY A 22 1.79 23.31 1.68
CA GLY A 22 1.97 24.07 0.45
C GLY A 22 0.68 24.26 -0.35
N ASP A 23 0.76 25.15 -1.34
CA ASP A 23 -0.30 25.29 -2.33
C ASP A 23 -0.44 24.02 -3.19
N LYS A 24 -1.51 23.96 -4.00
CA LYS A 24 -1.81 22.80 -4.84
C LYS A 24 -0.66 22.39 -5.77
N GLU A 25 0.03 23.36 -6.35
CA GLU A 25 1.12 23.12 -7.29
C GLU A 25 2.42 22.73 -6.59
N GLU A 26 2.73 23.37 -5.47
CA GLU A 26 3.87 23.03 -4.63
C GLU A 26 3.74 21.64 -4.03
N SER A 27 2.58 21.31 -3.45
CA SER A 27 2.27 19.99 -2.90
C SER A 27 2.39 18.90 -3.98
N ARG A 28 1.86 19.15 -5.18
CA ARG A 28 1.97 18.21 -6.31
C ARG A 28 3.41 18.00 -6.74
N LYS A 29 4.22 19.07 -6.80
CA LYS A 29 5.65 18.98 -7.13
C LYS A 29 6.42 18.25 -6.03
N ALA A 30 6.11 18.49 -4.77
CA ALA A 30 6.73 17.83 -3.63
C ALA A 30 6.43 16.33 -3.61
N ALA A 31 5.17 15.92 -3.81
CA ALA A 31 4.78 14.51 -3.91
C ALA A 31 5.53 13.76 -5.03
N ARG A 32 5.67 14.38 -6.20
CA ARG A 32 6.50 13.83 -7.30
C ARG A 32 8.00 13.82 -6.97
N GLY A 33 8.45 14.77 -6.15
CA GLY A 33 9.82 14.90 -5.69
C GLY A 33 10.26 13.78 -4.75
N VAL A 34 9.34 13.13 -4.03
CA VAL A 34 9.65 12.05 -3.07
C VAL A 34 10.36 10.87 -3.76
N GLY A 35 9.84 10.40 -4.90
CA GLY A 35 10.48 9.30 -5.64
C GLY A 35 11.86 9.68 -6.19
N LYS A 36 12.04 10.94 -6.60
CA LYS A 36 13.33 11.44 -7.05
C LYS A 36 14.34 11.47 -5.90
N LEU A 37 13.94 11.99 -4.74
CA LEU A 37 14.79 12.03 -3.55
C LEU A 37 15.18 10.62 -3.10
N LEU A 38 14.23 9.67 -3.13
CA LEU A 38 14.49 8.27 -2.81
C LEU A 38 15.53 7.66 -3.75
N HIS A 39 15.41 7.87 -5.06
CA HIS A 39 16.38 7.36 -6.03
C HIS A 39 17.79 7.98 -5.85
N ASP A 40 17.85 9.28 -5.56
CA ASP A 40 19.11 10.01 -5.42
C ASP A 40 19.76 9.80 -4.03
N SER A 41 19.05 9.17 -3.09
CA SER A 41 19.54 8.90 -1.75
C SER A 41 20.68 7.88 -1.73
N LYS A 42 21.80 8.26 -1.10
CA LYS A 42 22.96 7.37 -0.87
C LYS A 42 23.22 7.04 0.60
N ASN A 43 22.45 7.61 1.53
CA ASN A 43 22.77 7.64 2.96
C ASN A 43 21.68 7.04 3.86
N SER A 44 22.11 6.36 4.92
CA SER A 44 21.27 5.63 5.88
C SER A 44 20.44 6.52 6.83
N GLY A 45 20.80 7.78 7.03
CA GLY A 45 20.08 8.68 7.95
C GLY A 45 18.61 8.92 7.57
N GLN A 46 18.28 8.79 6.29
CA GLN A 46 16.93 9.03 5.76
C GLN A 46 15.92 7.93 6.11
N TYR A 47 16.38 6.74 6.52
CA TYR A 47 15.48 5.66 6.93
C TYR A 47 14.66 6.01 8.17
N HIS A 48 15.20 6.80 9.10
CA HIS A 48 14.43 7.22 10.29
C HIS A 48 13.26 8.15 9.92
N GLU A 49 13.49 9.12 9.02
CA GLU A 49 12.44 10.01 8.52
C GLU A 49 11.33 9.20 7.84
N ILE A 50 11.70 8.27 6.97
CA ILE A 50 10.75 7.41 6.24
C ILE A 50 9.87 6.62 7.21
N LYS A 51 10.48 5.98 8.23
CA LYS A 51 9.73 5.23 9.24
C LYS A 51 8.73 6.11 9.97
N SER A 52 9.16 7.28 10.43
CA SER A 52 8.29 8.23 11.13
C SER A 52 7.12 8.69 10.24
N ILE A 53 7.38 8.98 8.96
CA ILE A 53 6.34 9.38 8.00
C ILE A 53 5.31 8.27 7.82
N ILE A 54 5.75 7.03 7.59
CA ILE A 54 4.84 5.91 7.32
C ILE A 54 4.02 5.55 8.57
N GLU A 55 4.64 5.50 9.74
CA GLU A 55 3.96 5.17 11.00
C GLU A 55 2.89 6.19 11.37
N ASN A 56 3.15 7.48 11.11
CA ASN A 56 2.20 8.56 11.40
C ASN A 56 1.22 8.84 10.25
N ALA A 57 1.37 8.18 9.09
CA ALA A 57 0.58 8.49 7.91
C ALA A 57 -0.95 8.44 8.12
N PRO A 58 -1.52 7.47 8.87
CA PRO A 58 -2.95 7.48 9.16
C PRO A 58 -3.40 8.72 9.96
N ASN A 59 -2.59 9.15 10.93
CA ASN A 59 -2.90 10.30 11.80
C ASN A 59 -2.79 11.62 11.04
N GLU A 60 -1.82 11.75 10.15
CA GLU A 60 -1.71 12.91 9.27
C GLU A 60 -2.86 12.96 8.26
N TYR A 61 -3.19 11.81 7.65
CA TYR A 61 -4.21 11.72 6.61
C TYR A 61 -5.59 12.21 7.07
N VAL A 62 -6.01 11.89 8.30
CA VAL A 62 -7.33 12.30 8.82
C VAL A 62 -7.47 13.81 9.01
N ASN A 63 -6.37 14.55 9.08
CA ASN A 63 -6.36 16.00 9.23
C ASN A 63 -6.37 16.75 7.89
N ILE A 64 -6.17 16.05 6.78
CA ILE A 64 -6.19 16.65 5.45
C ILE A 64 -7.64 16.89 5.04
N ILE A 65 -7.97 18.09 4.59
CA ILE A 65 -9.34 18.44 4.16
C ILE A 65 -9.46 18.37 2.64
N GLU A 66 -8.43 18.80 1.92
CA GLU A 66 -8.47 18.94 0.48
C GLU A 66 -8.18 17.62 -0.24
N ASP A 67 -9.12 17.18 -1.09
CA ASP A 67 -9.01 15.93 -1.86
C ASP A 67 -7.71 15.81 -2.66
N TRP A 68 -7.27 16.91 -3.28
CA TRP A 68 -6.02 16.93 -4.06
C TRP A 68 -4.78 16.76 -3.18
N ARG A 69 -4.85 17.21 -1.93
CA ARG A 69 -3.77 17.08 -0.95
C ARG A 69 -3.73 15.66 -0.40
N MET A 70 -4.90 15.08 -0.11
CA MET A 70 -5.02 13.67 0.26
C MET A 70 -4.40 12.76 -0.79
N GLU A 71 -4.69 13.01 -2.07
CA GLU A 71 -4.11 12.27 -3.18
C GLU A 71 -2.58 12.37 -3.19
N ASN A 72 -2.05 13.60 -3.19
CA ASN A 72 -0.60 13.85 -3.20
C ASN A 72 0.10 13.15 -2.02
N PHE A 73 -0.49 13.25 -0.83
CA PHE A 73 0.03 12.64 0.39
C PHE A 73 0.09 11.11 0.29
N VAL A 74 -1.04 10.45 -0.03
CA VAL A 74 -1.09 8.99 -0.09
C VAL A 74 -0.17 8.45 -1.20
N VAL A 75 -0.14 9.11 -2.35
CA VAL A 75 0.77 8.74 -3.44
C VAL A 75 2.23 8.84 -2.99
N ALA A 76 2.61 9.91 -2.29
CA ALA A 76 3.95 10.07 -1.73
C ALA A 76 4.29 8.99 -0.69
N VAL A 77 3.38 8.68 0.24
CA VAL A 77 3.58 7.60 1.22
C VAL A 77 3.80 6.27 0.51
N SER A 78 3.02 5.96 -0.52
CA SER A 78 3.13 4.69 -1.25
C SER A 78 4.49 4.46 -1.92
N VAL A 79 5.22 5.55 -2.23
CA VAL A 79 6.58 5.48 -2.80
C VAL A 79 7.58 5.03 -1.75
N LEU A 80 7.38 5.40 -0.49
CA LEU A 80 8.30 5.09 0.61
C LEU A 80 7.93 3.82 1.36
N TYR A 81 6.68 3.36 1.23
CA TYR A 81 6.07 2.33 2.06
C TYR A 81 6.93 1.08 2.28
N PHE A 82 7.59 0.57 1.23
CA PHE A 82 8.41 -0.64 1.32
C PHE A 82 9.63 -0.53 2.26
N LEU A 83 9.93 0.66 2.77
CA LEU A 83 11.03 0.96 3.70
C LEU A 83 10.55 1.19 5.14
N HIS A 84 9.33 0.76 5.51
CA HIS A 84 8.75 0.96 6.84
C HIS A 84 9.49 0.21 7.98
N GLY A 85 10.22 -0.87 7.69
CA GLY A 85 11.01 -1.60 8.69
C GLY A 85 10.21 -2.19 9.86
N ARG A 86 8.96 -2.59 9.61
CA ARG A 86 8.03 -3.26 10.52
C ARG A 86 7.84 -4.73 10.12
N GLU A 87 8.91 -5.46 9.81
CA GLU A 87 8.85 -6.87 9.37
C GLU A 87 8.24 -7.80 10.43
N LYS A 88 8.26 -7.39 11.70
CA LYS A 88 7.61 -8.12 12.80
C LYS A 88 6.09 -7.93 12.84
N GLN A 89 5.55 -6.90 12.20
CA GLN A 89 4.12 -6.57 12.15
C GLN A 89 3.78 -5.95 10.79
N PRO A 90 3.87 -6.71 9.69
CA PRO A 90 3.69 -6.18 8.33
C PRO A 90 2.26 -5.67 8.06
N ASP A 91 1.29 -6.09 8.87
CA ASP A 91 -0.13 -5.74 8.78
C ASP A 91 -0.50 -4.43 9.52
N PHE A 92 0.45 -3.75 10.15
CA PHE A 92 0.16 -2.59 11.03
C PHE A 92 -0.63 -1.45 10.35
N LEU A 93 -0.50 -1.28 9.02
CA LEU A 93 -1.25 -0.29 8.26
C LEU A 93 -2.47 -0.85 7.52
N PHE A 94 -2.72 -2.15 7.56
CA PHE A 94 -3.85 -2.76 6.83
C PHE A 94 -5.20 -2.10 7.14
N PRO A 95 -5.55 -1.74 8.39
CA PRO A 95 -6.78 -1.01 8.67
C PRO A 95 -6.90 0.31 7.89
N TRP A 96 -5.81 1.10 7.83
CA TRP A 96 -5.79 2.34 7.06
C TRP A 96 -5.82 2.08 5.56
N LEU A 97 -5.06 1.10 5.06
CA LEU A 97 -5.07 0.75 3.65
C LEU A 97 -6.45 0.26 3.18
N LEU A 98 -7.15 -0.56 3.98
CA LEU A 98 -8.52 -1.01 3.70
C LEU A 98 -9.50 0.17 3.64
N TYR A 99 -9.35 1.15 4.54
CA TYR A 99 -10.10 2.40 4.49
C TYR A 99 -9.85 3.17 3.18
N LEU A 100 -8.59 3.30 2.75
CA LEU A 100 -8.24 4.00 1.50
C LEU A 100 -8.80 3.31 0.24
N LEU A 101 -9.00 1.99 0.25
CA LEU A 101 -9.62 1.27 -0.88
C LEU A 101 -11.07 1.69 -1.14
N LYS A 102 -11.77 2.25 -0.15
CA LYS A 102 -13.15 2.75 -0.29
C LYS A 102 -13.19 4.17 -0.89
N ASN A 103 -12.06 4.86 -1.03
CA ASN A 103 -12.00 6.23 -1.51
C ASN A 103 -12.49 6.38 -2.97
N GLN A 104 -13.14 7.49 -3.32
CA GLN A 104 -13.61 7.76 -4.69
C GLN A 104 -12.46 8.06 -5.67
N ASN A 105 -11.33 8.57 -5.17
CA ASN A 105 -10.16 8.87 -5.97
C ASN A 105 -9.39 7.59 -6.35
N GLY A 106 -9.27 7.32 -7.65
CA GLY A 106 -8.58 6.15 -8.17
C GLY A 106 -7.08 6.10 -7.86
N ASN A 107 -6.41 7.25 -7.73
CA ASN A 107 -4.99 7.31 -7.40
C ASN A 107 -4.74 6.89 -5.95
N ILE A 108 -5.59 7.33 -5.01
CA ILE A 108 -5.55 6.90 -3.60
C ILE A 108 -5.76 5.38 -3.51
N ARG A 109 -6.78 4.85 -4.18
CA ARG A 109 -7.04 3.40 -4.20
C ARG A 109 -5.87 2.61 -4.77
N ASN A 110 -5.29 3.08 -5.87
CA ASN A 110 -4.17 2.39 -6.51
C ASN A 110 -2.89 2.46 -5.65
N ALA A 111 -2.66 3.57 -4.94
CA ALA A 111 -1.58 3.69 -3.98
C ALA A 111 -1.76 2.71 -2.81
N ALA A 112 -2.97 2.59 -2.25
CA ALA A 112 -3.29 1.60 -1.22
C ALA A 112 -3.08 0.16 -1.69
N ARG A 113 -3.56 -0.18 -2.90
CA ARG A 113 -3.31 -1.49 -3.52
C ARG A 113 -1.82 -1.81 -3.58
N ARG A 114 -0.99 -0.89 -4.08
CA ARG A 114 0.47 -1.11 -4.20
C ARG A 114 1.13 -1.35 -2.85
N MET A 115 0.73 -0.61 -1.82
CA MET A 115 1.23 -0.81 -0.45
C MET A 115 0.84 -2.20 0.08
N MET A 116 -0.41 -2.65 -0.13
CA MET A 116 -0.80 -4.02 0.24
C MET A 116 -0.04 -5.09 -0.56
N GLU A 117 0.11 -4.91 -1.87
CA GLU A 117 0.84 -5.85 -2.74
C GLU A 117 2.31 -5.99 -2.33
N ASN A 118 2.94 -4.92 -1.82
CA ASN A 118 4.31 -4.98 -1.28
C ASN A 118 4.43 -5.94 -0.09
N GLU A 119 3.37 -6.12 0.72
CA GLU A 119 3.38 -7.05 1.85
C GLU A 119 3.13 -8.50 1.44
N LEU A 120 2.44 -8.74 0.31
CA LEU A 120 2.12 -10.10 -0.14
C LEU A 120 3.37 -10.92 -0.40
N GLY A 121 4.44 -10.32 -0.94
CA GLY A 121 5.70 -11.00 -1.20
C GLY A 121 6.29 -11.65 0.06
N PRO A 122 6.64 -10.86 1.08
CA PRO A 122 7.13 -11.38 2.37
C PRO A 122 6.14 -12.30 3.08
N LEU A 123 4.84 -12.01 3.05
CA LEU A 123 3.81 -12.83 3.71
C LEU A 123 3.64 -14.22 3.08
N THR A 124 4.04 -14.39 1.82
CA THR A 124 3.81 -15.64 1.06
C THR A 124 5.09 -16.45 0.83
N VAL A 125 6.24 -16.01 1.36
CA VAL A 125 7.54 -16.69 1.14
C VAL A 125 7.48 -18.16 1.52
N HIS A 126 6.91 -18.51 2.67
CA HIS A 126 6.82 -19.90 3.14
C HIS A 126 5.88 -20.77 2.29
N ILE A 127 5.03 -20.15 1.47
CA ILE A 127 4.13 -20.84 0.54
C ILE A 127 4.84 -21.03 -0.80
N ARG A 128 5.45 -19.96 -1.33
CA ARG A 128 6.12 -19.94 -2.64
C ARG A 128 7.46 -20.67 -2.66
N CYS A 129 8.12 -20.72 -1.52
CA CYS A 129 9.45 -21.32 -1.36
C CYS A 129 9.46 -22.21 -0.11
N PRO A 130 8.87 -23.42 -0.15
CA PRO A 130 8.80 -24.32 1.01
C PRO A 130 10.16 -24.69 1.60
N ASP A 131 11.19 -24.72 0.76
CA ASP A 131 12.58 -25.00 1.17
C ASP A 131 13.28 -23.81 1.82
N TYR A 132 12.66 -22.62 1.84
CA TYR A 132 13.22 -21.45 2.49
C TYR A 132 13.06 -21.56 4.02
N GLU A 133 14.17 -21.52 4.74
CA GLU A 133 14.17 -21.60 6.20
C GLU A 133 13.44 -20.39 6.83
N GLN A 134 12.23 -20.64 7.28
CA GLN A 134 11.43 -19.70 8.05
C GLN A 134 10.88 -20.41 9.28
N SER A 135 10.90 -19.74 10.45
CA SER A 135 10.34 -20.33 11.66
C SER A 135 8.84 -20.60 11.50
N GLU A 136 8.38 -21.73 12.03
CA GLU A 136 6.96 -22.11 12.01
C GLU A 136 6.07 -21.00 12.57
N SER A 137 6.47 -20.39 13.69
CA SER A 137 5.78 -19.26 14.31
C SER A 137 5.60 -18.04 13.38
N LYS A 138 6.58 -17.77 12.50
CA LYS A 138 6.48 -16.68 11.53
C LYS A 138 5.53 -17.05 10.40
N SER A 139 5.59 -18.28 9.92
CA SER A 139 4.67 -18.81 8.90
C SER A 139 3.22 -18.83 9.39
N GLU A 140 2.97 -19.24 10.64
CA GLU A 140 1.65 -19.19 11.27
C GLU A 140 1.10 -17.77 11.38
N LYS A 141 1.95 -16.81 11.77
CA LYS A 141 1.58 -15.40 11.81
C LYS A 141 1.24 -14.86 10.42
N SER A 142 2.05 -15.17 9.42
CA SER A 142 1.77 -14.81 8.02
C SER A 142 0.44 -15.40 7.56
N ASN A 143 0.16 -16.66 7.89
CA ASN A 143 -1.11 -17.31 7.54
C ASN A 143 -2.32 -16.61 8.17
N HIS A 144 -2.21 -16.20 9.44
CA HIS A 144 -3.26 -15.41 10.11
C HIS A 144 -3.49 -14.06 9.43
N ILE A 145 -2.41 -13.35 9.09
CA ILE A 145 -2.50 -12.06 8.41
C ILE A 145 -3.15 -12.23 7.03
N LEU A 146 -2.73 -13.23 6.25
CA LEU A 146 -3.31 -13.53 4.94
C LEU A 146 -4.80 -13.87 5.04
N LEU A 147 -5.20 -14.70 6.01
CA LEU A 147 -6.61 -15.02 6.22
C LEU A 147 -7.42 -13.77 6.59
N SER A 148 -6.94 -12.96 7.53
CA SER A 148 -7.60 -11.72 7.96
C SER A 148 -7.77 -10.73 6.80
N LEU A 149 -6.72 -10.56 5.98
CA LEU A 149 -6.78 -9.74 4.77
C LEU A 149 -7.79 -10.31 3.77
N TYR A 150 -7.78 -11.62 3.53
CA TYR A 150 -8.72 -12.28 2.62
C TYR A 150 -10.18 -12.06 3.04
N VAL A 151 -10.49 -12.24 4.33
CA VAL A 151 -11.82 -11.99 4.91
C VAL A 151 -12.22 -10.53 4.66
N SER A 152 -11.38 -9.59 5.08
CA SER A 152 -11.64 -8.14 4.97
C SER A 152 -11.88 -7.70 3.52
N LEU A 153 -11.12 -8.23 2.56
CA LEU A 153 -11.30 -7.91 1.14
C LEU A 153 -12.61 -8.50 0.59
N ASN A 154 -13.00 -9.71 0.99
CA ASN A 154 -14.26 -10.31 0.55
C ASN A 154 -15.48 -9.58 1.15
N GLU A 155 -15.40 -9.15 2.40
CA GLU A 155 -16.43 -8.29 3.02
C GLU A 155 -16.60 -6.99 2.23
N LEU A 156 -15.49 -6.31 1.91
CA LEU A 156 -15.53 -5.11 1.08
C LEU A 156 -16.10 -5.36 -0.32
N LEU A 157 -15.82 -6.51 -0.94
CA LEU A 157 -16.43 -6.88 -2.21
C LEU A 157 -17.93 -7.10 -2.10
N GLY A 158 -18.40 -7.72 -1.01
CA GLY A 158 -19.82 -7.88 -0.71
C GLY A 158 -20.53 -6.54 -0.64
N ASP A 159 -19.95 -5.59 0.12
CA ASP A 159 -20.48 -4.23 0.28
C ASP A 159 -20.51 -3.44 -1.04
N LEU A 160 -19.49 -3.62 -1.87
CA LEU A 160 -19.29 -2.85 -3.11
C LEU A 160 -19.91 -3.54 -4.34
N TRP A 161 -20.52 -4.70 -4.19
CA TRP A 161 -21.10 -5.45 -5.30
C TRP A 161 -22.30 -4.71 -5.89
N GLU A 162 -22.28 -4.56 -7.22
CA GLU A 162 -23.40 -4.04 -7.98
C GLU A 162 -23.79 -4.99 -9.11
N PRO A 163 -25.09 -5.17 -9.42
CA PRO A 163 -25.53 -6.06 -10.50
C PRO A 163 -24.90 -5.77 -11.86
N LYS A 164 -24.52 -4.51 -12.12
CA LYS A 164 -23.83 -4.10 -13.35
C LYS A 164 -22.50 -4.81 -13.57
N TYR A 165 -21.88 -5.35 -12.52
CA TYR A 165 -20.61 -6.07 -12.62
C TYR A 165 -20.76 -7.49 -13.19
N LYS A 166 -21.97 -8.08 -13.16
CA LYS A 166 -22.25 -9.44 -13.69
C LYS A 166 -21.90 -9.61 -15.16
N ARG A 167 -21.94 -8.53 -15.95
CA ARG A 167 -21.67 -8.56 -17.39
C ARG A 167 -20.19 -8.68 -17.75
N TYR A 168 -19.29 -8.48 -16.78
CA TYR A 168 -17.85 -8.51 -17.02
C TYR A 168 -17.28 -9.87 -16.65
N LYS A 169 -16.71 -10.57 -17.64
CA LYS A 169 -16.11 -11.90 -17.45
C LYS A 169 -14.73 -11.84 -16.78
N TYR A 170 -13.97 -10.79 -17.07
CA TYR A 170 -12.58 -10.63 -16.59
C TYR A 170 -12.46 -9.40 -15.71
N VAL A 171 -11.64 -9.48 -14.66
CA VAL A 171 -11.37 -8.35 -13.75
C VAL A 171 -10.86 -7.13 -14.52
N ASP A 172 -9.99 -7.34 -15.50
CA ASP A 172 -9.43 -6.27 -16.33
C ASP A 172 -10.48 -5.50 -17.12
N SER A 173 -11.60 -6.15 -17.47
CA SER A 173 -12.71 -5.52 -18.19
C SER A 173 -13.62 -4.67 -17.30
N LEU A 174 -13.51 -4.77 -15.97
CA LEU A 174 -14.33 -3.96 -15.06
C LEU A 174 -14.00 -2.46 -15.23
N PRO A 175 -14.98 -1.56 -15.02
CA PRO A 175 -14.70 -0.14 -14.94
C PRO A 175 -13.87 0.18 -13.69
N THR A 176 -13.04 1.22 -13.78
CA THR A 176 -12.24 1.72 -12.66
C THR A 176 -13.15 2.05 -11.48
N SER A 177 -12.99 1.32 -10.38
CA SER A 177 -13.86 1.38 -9.20
C SER A 177 -13.15 0.74 -8.00
N SER A 178 -13.66 0.97 -6.80
CA SER A 178 -13.18 0.28 -5.59
C SER A 178 -13.30 -1.23 -5.72
N TYR A 179 -14.43 -1.70 -6.26
CA TYR A 179 -14.67 -3.11 -6.54
C TYR A 179 -13.56 -3.73 -7.42
N LYS A 180 -13.22 -3.08 -8.55
CA LYS A 180 -12.11 -3.54 -9.41
C LYS A 180 -10.77 -3.53 -8.67
N THR A 181 -10.46 -2.48 -7.91
CA THR A 181 -9.19 -2.40 -7.19
C THR A 181 -9.03 -3.54 -6.18
N ILE A 182 -10.09 -3.88 -5.45
CA ILE A 182 -10.07 -4.99 -4.49
C ILE A 182 -9.93 -6.35 -5.19
N GLN A 183 -10.65 -6.55 -6.31
CA GLN A 183 -10.49 -7.74 -7.15
C GLN A 183 -9.04 -7.94 -7.62
N LEU A 184 -8.33 -6.85 -7.98
CA LEU A 184 -6.92 -6.92 -8.36
C LEU A 184 -6.02 -7.34 -7.20
N ILE A 185 -6.30 -6.89 -5.97
CA ILE A 185 -5.53 -7.32 -4.78
C ILE A 185 -5.75 -8.81 -4.51
N LEU A 186 -7.00 -9.29 -4.57
CA LEU A 186 -7.30 -10.70 -4.41
C LEU A 186 -6.67 -11.56 -5.52
N PHE A 187 -6.61 -11.04 -6.75
CA PHE A 187 -5.88 -11.70 -7.84
C PHE A 187 -4.38 -11.79 -7.52
N SER A 188 -3.73 -10.70 -7.11
CA SER A 188 -2.32 -10.69 -6.68
C SER A 188 -2.06 -11.65 -5.52
N MET A 189 -3.00 -11.76 -4.57
CA MET A 189 -2.95 -12.71 -3.47
C MET A 189 -3.08 -14.15 -3.97
N HIS A 190 -3.97 -14.42 -4.92
CA HIS A 190 -4.12 -15.73 -5.54
C HIS A 190 -2.84 -16.19 -6.25
N GLU A 191 -2.23 -15.30 -7.04
CA GLU A 191 -0.96 -15.58 -7.73
C GLU A 191 0.19 -15.84 -6.73
N SER A 192 0.21 -15.12 -5.60
CA SER A 192 1.26 -15.25 -4.60
C SER A 192 1.08 -16.49 -3.71
N CYS A 193 -0.14 -16.85 -3.35
CA CYS A 193 -0.44 -18.00 -2.48
C CYS A 193 -0.54 -19.32 -3.26
N GLY A 194 -0.92 -19.29 -4.54
CA GLY A 194 -1.26 -20.47 -5.32
C GLY A 194 -2.64 -21.05 -5.00
N GLU A 195 -3.18 -21.82 -5.94
CA GLU A 195 -4.57 -22.31 -5.93
C GLU A 195 -4.91 -23.15 -4.68
N ILE A 196 -4.03 -24.09 -4.30
CA ILE A 196 -4.25 -24.98 -3.15
C ILE A 196 -4.45 -24.19 -1.86
N TYR A 197 -3.58 -23.21 -1.60
CA TYR A 197 -3.67 -22.40 -0.39
C TYR A 197 -4.91 -21.51 -0.40
N MET A 198 -5.27 -20.95 -1.56
CA MET A 198 -6.47 -20.14 -1.69
C MET A 198 -7.76 -20.94 -1.45
N GLU A 199 -7.82 -22.20 -1.88
CA GLU A 199 -8.94 -23.09 -1.57
C GLU A 199 -9.03 -23.39 -0.06
N GLN A 200 -7.90 -23.53 0.63
CA GLN A 200 -7.87 -23.66 2.09
C GLN A 200 -8.38 -22.40 2.81
N LEU A 201 -8.08 -21.21 2.30
CA LEU A 201 -8.64 -19.97 2.85
C LEU A 201 -10.16 -19.89 2.64
N LYS A 202 -10.63 -20.26 1.43
CA LYS A 202 -12.06 -20.28 1.11
C LYS A 202 -12.85 -21.26 1.99
N SER A 203 -12.31 -22.45 2.26
CA SER A 203 -12.99 -23.45 3.08
C SER A 203 -13.17 -22.97 4.52
N LYS A 204 -12.20 -22.22 5.06
CA LYS A 204 -12.28 -21.59 6.40
C LYS A 204 -13.35 -20.50 6.52
N LEU A 205 -13.85 -19.96 5.41
CA LEU A 205 -14.98 -19.01 5.41
C LEU A 205 -16.35 -19.71 5.38
N ARG A 206 -16.40 -21.00 5.02
CA ARG A 206 -17.65 -21.76 4.85
C ARG A 206 -17.98 -22.65 6.05
N GLY A 207 -17.05 -22.81 6.99
CA GLY A 207 -17.25 -23.49 8.27
C GLY A 207 -17.47 -22.49 9.39
#